data_AF-A0A7C6DDR7-F1
#
_entry.id   AF-A0A7C6DDR7-F1
#
_cell.length_a   1.000
_cell.length_b   1.000
_cell.length_c   1.000
_cell.angle_alpha   90.00
_cell.angle_beta   90.00
_cell.angle_gamma   90.00
#
_symmetry.space_group_name_H-M   'P 1'
#
loop_
_entity.id
_entity.type
_entity.pdbx_description
1 polymer ?
#
loop_
_entity_poly.entity_id
_entity_poly.type
_entity_poly.pdbx_seq_one_letter_code
_entity_poly.pdbx_strand_id
1 'polypeptide(L)'
;MKNYKNFKAAIYCPVSNLISITDFEEFGRRFDEIEKHIKVSKVYLETYRHGTKIEKDQIEKAIRFFKQRGIETSGGITTDWVDDGEGGFNPLCYTDPAMKDMLTDVVEFTASLFDEIILDDFYFTNCRCESCINEKKDRTWAQFRIELMKEISEKVIIGPAKRVNPKVKMIIKYPNWYEHFQDAGYNLEDESKIFDAIYTGTETRNPTYT
;
A
#
# COMPACT_ATOMS: atom_id res chain seq x y z
N MET A 1 19.19 -16.86 18.38
CA MET A 1 19.27 -15.86 17.29
C MET A 1 17.88 -15.32 16.98
N LYS A 2 17.62 -14.02 17.23
CA LYS A 2 16.31 -13.38 17.03
C LYS A 2 15.91 -13.20 15.55
N ASN A 3 16.87 -13.23 14.61
CA ASN A 3 16.63 -13.07 13.17
C ASN A 3 17.20 -14.23 12.34
N TYR A 4 16.76 -14.35 11.09
CA TYR A 4 17.42 -15.17 10.07
C TYR A 4 18.72 -14.49 9.61
N LYS A 5 19.67 -15.27 9.07
CA LYS A 5 21.00 -14.76 8.67
C LYS A 5 20.96 -14.05 7.31
N ASN A 6 20.23 -14.59 6.34
CA ASN A 6 20.34 -14.22 4.94
C ASN A 6 19.11 -13.47 4.40
N PHE A 7 18.02 -13.44 5.16
CA PHE A 7 16.78 -12.77 4.76
C PHE A 7 16.09 -12.19 6.00
N LYS A 8 15.16 -11.26 5.78
CA LYS A 8 14.22 -10.79 6.80
C LYS A 8 12.85 -11.38 6.49
N ALA A 9 12.17 -11.92 7.50
CA ALA A 9 10.76 -12.26 7.36
C ALA A 9 9.93 -11.02 7.69
N ALA A 10 9.06 -10.61 6.75
CA ALA A 10 8.17 -9.48 6.92
C ALA A 10 6.71 -9.95 6.93
N ILE A 11 5.88 -9.34 7.77
CA ILE A 11 4.43 -9.53 7.79
C ILE A 11 3.75 -8.23 7.37
N TYR A 12 2.76 -8.33 6.49
CA TYR A 12 1.89 -7.20 6.17
C TYR A 12 0.65 -7.24 7.07
N CYS A 13 0.34 -6.15 7.75
CA CYS A 13 -0.75 -6.03 8.72
C CYS A 13 -1.84 -5.12 8.15
N PRO A 14 -2.97 -5.66 7.65
CA PRO A 14 -4.05 -4.86 7.10
C PRO A 14 -4.67 -3.89 8.12
N VAL A 15 -5.20 -2.79 7.61
CA VAL A 15 -5.70 -1.66 8.43
C VAL A 15 -6.83 -2.11 9.36
N SER A 16 -7.72 -2.98 8.89
CA SER A 16 -8.83 -3.51 9.67
C SER A 16 -8.35 -4.38 10.83
N ASN A 17 -7.30 -5.18 10.63
CA ASN A 17 -6.69 -5.95 11.69
C ASN A 17 -6.05 -5.05 12.74
N LEU A 18 -5.34 -3.99 12.32
CA LEU A 18 -4.73 -3.02 13.24
C LEU A 18 -5.77 -2.25 14.05
N ILE A 19 -6.87 -1.84 13.42
CA ILE A 19 -8.00 -1.19 14.09
C ILE A 19 -8.66 -2.14 15.11
N SER A 20 -8.76 -3.43 14.79
CA SER A 20 -9.40 -4.42 15.66
C SER A 20 -8.62 -4.75 16.95
N ILE A 21 -7.37 -4.28 17.08
CA ILE A 21 -6.57 -4.50 18.29
C ILE A 21 -7.09 -3.59 19.42
N THR A 22 -7.91 -4.16 20.28
CA THR A 22 -8.43 -3.49 21.49
C THR A 22 -7.56 -3.76 22.73
N ASP A 23 -6.82 -4.88 22.74
CA ASP A 23 -5.89 -5.26 23.79
C ASP A 23 -4.55 -5.73 23.19
N PHE A 24 -3.50 -4.95 23.43
CA PHE A 24 -2.15 -5.25 22.93
C PHE A 24 -1.45 -6.39 23.69
N GLU A 25 -1.86 -6.71 24.92
CA GLU A 25 -1.36 -7.87 25.68
C GLU A 25 -1.90 -9.17 25.07
N GLU A 26 -3.21 -9.21 24.80
CA GLU A 26 -3.81 -10.35 24.09
C GLU A 26 -3.28 -10.51 22.67
N PHE A 27 -3.18 -9.40 21.93
CA PHE A 27 -2.54 -9.41 20.62
C PHE A 27 -1.11 -9.95 20.69
N GLY A 28 -0.34 -9.54 21.70
CA GLY A 28 1.00 -10.05 21.95
C GLY A 28 1.04 -11.56 22.12
N ARG A 29 0.18 -12.13 22.96
CA ARG A 29 0.09 -13.60 23.13
C ARG A 29 -0.24 -14.33 21.83
N ARG A 30 -1.10 -13.76 20.98
CA ARG A 30 -1.43 -14.35 19.66
C ARG A 30 -0.27 -14.21 18.67
N PHE A 31 0.43 -13.08 18.70
CA PHE A 31 1.60 -12.84 17.86
C PHE A 31 2.78 -13.74 18.25
N ASP A 32 2.93 -14.06 19.54
CA ASP A 32 3.92 -15.02 20.05
C ASP A 32 3.78 -16.38 19.38
N GLU A 33 2.56 -16.83 19.06
CA GLU A 33 2.34 -18.08 18.32
C GLU A 33 2.96 -18.04 16.92
N ILE A 34 2.94 -16.89 16.25
CA ILE A 34 3.61 -16.70 14.96
C ILE A 34 5.13 -16.74 15.16
N GLU A 35 5.64 -16.04 16.18
CA GLU A 35 7.08 -15.96 16.46
C GLU A 35 7.71 -17.29 16.90
N LYS A 36 6.91 -18.27 17.34
CA LYS A 36 7.38 -19.66 17.55
C LYS A 36 7.86 -20.33 16.26
N HIS A 37 7.27 -19.95 15.13
CA HIS A 37 7.53 -20.59 13.83
C HIS A 37 8.33 -19.70 12.88
N ILE A 38 8.17 -18.38 12.98
CA ILE A 38 8.76 -17.41 12.06
C ILE A 38 9.51 -16.35 12.85
N LYS A 39 10.79 -16.12 12.52
CA LYS A 39 11.55 -15.01 13.11
C LYS A 39 11.19 -13.71 12.42
N VAL A 40 10.11 -13.07 12.88
CA VAL A 40 9.60 -11.83 12.27
C VAL A 40 10.60 -10.71 12.52
N SER A 41 11.19 -10.21 11.44
CA SER A 41 12.17 -9.12 11.51
C SER A 41 11.53 -7.76 11.24
N LYS A 42 10.37 -7.76 10.56
CA LYS A 42 9.73 -6.54 10.08
C LYS A 42 8.21 -6.70 9.96
N VAL A 43 7.49 -5.61 10.12
CA VAL A 43 6.07 -5.50 9.78
C VAL A 43 5.81 -4.28 8.89
N TYR A 44 4.90 -4.43 7.93
CA TYR A 44 4.26 -3.31 7.24
C TYR A 44 2.91 -3.06 7.91
N LEU A 45 2.70 -1.86 8.43
CA LEU A 45 1.49 -1.47 9.13
C LEU A 45 0.65 -0.61 8.19
N GLU A 46 -0.46 -1.18 7.70
CA GLU A 46 -1.31 -0.51 6.73
C GLU A 46 -2.10 0.63 7.36
N THR A 47 -2.07 1.80 6.73
CA THR A 47 -2.78 3.00 7.21
C THR A 47 -4.09 3.26 6.49
N TYR A 48 -4.29 2.65 5.33
CA TYR A 48 -5.48 2.86 4.50
C TYR A 48 -5.80 1.63 3.63
N ARG A 49 -7.09 1.28 3.59
CA ARG A 49 -7.71 0.31 2.66
C ARG A 49 -9.24 0.45 2.71
N HIS A 50 -9.92 0.22 1.58
CA HIS A 50 -11.38 0.20 1.48
C HIS A 50 -12.05 1.47 2.04
N GLY A 51 -11.51 2.65 1.71
CA GLY A 51 -11.99 3.93 2.26
C GLY A 51 -11.77 4.13 3.77
N THR A 52 -11.12 3.19 4.47
CA THR A 52 -10.86 3.28 5.90
C THR A 52 -9.42 3.73 6.15
N LYS A 53 -9.25 4.90 6.78
CA LYS A 53 -7.96 5.39 7.29
C LYS A 53 -7.85 5.11 8.80
N ILE A 54 -6.73 4.59 9.27
CA ILE A 54 -6.49 4.35 10.70
C ILE A 54 -6.27 5.65 11.48
N GLU A 55 -6.75 5.69 12.72
CA GLU A 55 -6.49 6.79 13.64
C GLU A 55 -5.03 6.84 14.11
N LYS A 56 -4.49 8.05 14.29
CA LYS A 56 -3.08 8.27 14.64
C LYS A 56 -2.67 7.57 15.93
N ASP A 57 -3.48 7.66 16.99
CA ASP A 57 -3.16 7.03 18.27
C ASP A 57 -3.09 5.50 18.15
N GLN A 58 -3.97 4.89 17.36
CA GLN A 58 -4.00 3.45 17.17
C GLN A 58 -2.76 2.94 16.42
N ILE A 59 -2.38 3.60 15.31
CA ILE A 59 -1.18 3.21 14.57
C ILE A 59 0.10 3.43 15.39
N GLU A 60 0.17 4.51 16.19
CA GLU A 60 1.31 4.75 17.08
C GLU A 60 1.42 3.69 18.19
N LYS A 61 0.31 3.19 18.74
CA LYS A 61 0.33 2.05 19.67
C LYS A 61 0.89 0.79 19.00
N ALA A 62 0.48 0.49 17.77
CA ALA A 62 1.02 -0.63 17.00
C ALA A 62 2.51 -0.48 16.71
N ILE A 63 2.96 0.72 16.29
CA ILE A 63 4.38 1.03 16.08
C ILE A 63 5.18 0.79 17.37
N ARG A 64 4.71 1.32 18.51
CA ARG A 64 5.38 1.14 19.81
C ARG A 64 5.46 -0.33 20.20
N PHE A 65 4.37 -1.08 20.05
CA PHE A 65 4.32 -2.51 20.35
C PHE A 65 5.41 -3.28 19.59
N PHE A 66 5.52 -3.13 18.28
CA PHE A 66 6.52 -3.84 17.47
C PHE A 66 7.95 -3.37 17.74
N LYS A 67 8.17 -2.05 17.87
CA LYS A 67 9.50 -1.50 18.17
C LYS A 67 10.04 -1.97 19.52
N GLN A 68 9.20 -2.08 20.56
CA GLN A 68 9.60 -2.62 21.88
C GLN A 68 10.07 -4.09 21.80
N ARG A 69 9.57 -4.84 20.82
CA ARG A 69 9.99 -6.22 20.55
C ARG A 69 11.24 -6.32 19.67
N GLY A 70 11.74 -5.18 19.17
CA GLY A 70 12.88 -5.12 18.26
C GLY A 70 12.53 -5.47 16.82
N ILE A 71 11.26 -5.35 16.44
CA ILE A 71 10.76 -5.59 15.08
C ILE A 71 10.71 -4.26 14.32
N GLU A 72 11.24 -4.24 13.10
CA GLU A 72 11.21 -3.05 12.24
C GLU A 72 9.78 -2.74 11.77
N THR A 73 9.43 -1.47 11.65
CA THR A 73 8.10 -1.02 11.23
C THR A 73 8.18 -0.15 9.98
N SER A 74 7.41 -0.48 8.96
CA SER A 74 7.20 0.32 7.74
C SER A 74 5.71 0.57 7.52
N GLY A 75 5.37 1.60 6.74
CA GLY A 75 3.98 1.89 6.37
C GLY A 75 3.50 1.01 5.22
N GLY A 76 2.21 0.71 5.19
CA GLY A 76 1.52 0.11 4.05
C GLY A 76 0.35 0.97 3.61
N ILE A 77 0.07 1.03 2.30
CA ILE A 77 -1.11 1.69 1.74
C ILE A 77 -1.69 0.78 0.67
N THR A 78 -2.98 0.44 0.78
CA THR A 78 -3.73 -0.22 -0.29
C THR A 78 -4.77 0.73 -0.83
N THR A 79 -4.59 1.13 -2.09
CA THR A 79 -5.44 2.09 -2.81
C THR A 79 -6.72 1.43 -3.34
N ASP A 80 -7.58 1.02 -2.42
CA ASP A 80 -8.91 0.51 -2.73
C ASP A 80 -9.97 1.38 -2.06
N TRP A 81 -11.00 1.73 -2.81
CA TRP A 81 -12.10 2.59 -2.40
C TRP A 81 -13.15 1.82 -1.60
N VAL A 82 -14.16 2.55 -1.11
CA VAL A 82 -15.31 1.95 -0.44
C VAL A 82 -16.05 1.03 -1.42
N ASP A 83 -16.48 -0.13 -0.93
CA ASP A 83 -17.31 -1.09 -1.67
C ASP A 83 -18.58 -0.39 -2.19
N ASP A 84 -18.79 -0.46 -3.50
CA ASP A 84 -19.95 0.10 -4.17
C ASP A 84 -21.12 -0.90 -4.26
N GLY A 85 -20.93 -2.14 -3.80
CA GLY A 85 -21.94 -3.20 -3.79
C GLY A 85 -22.05 -3.99 -5.09
N GLU A 86 -21.26 -3.66 -6.11
CA GLU A 86 -21.20 -4.40 -7.39
C GLU A 86 -20.30 -5.66 -7.29
N GLY A 87 -19.56 -5.79 -6.18
CA GLY A 87 -18.67 -6.89 -5.89
C GLY A 87 -17.31 -6.79 -6.62
N GLY A 88 -16.28 -7.38 -6.02
CA GLY A 88 -14.91 -7.31 -6.54
C GLY A 88 -14.07 -6.23 -5.84
N PHE A 89 -13.03 -5.75 -6.53
CA PHE A 89 -12.14 -4.69 -6.03
C PHE A 89 -12.60 -3.33 -6.54
N ASN A 90 -12.36 -2.28 -5.76
CA ASN A 90 -12.82 -0.92 -6.02
C ASN A 90 -11.62 0.01 -6.24
N PRO A 91 -10.87 -0.12 -7.34
CA PRO A 91 -9.66 0.67 -7.55
C PRO A 91 -10.00 2.17 -7.62
N LEU A 92 -9.08 3.00 -7.14
CA LEU A 92 -9.27 4.45 -7.17
C LEU A 92 -9.43 4.98 -8.61
N CYS A 93 -10.28 6.01 -8.74
CA CYS A 93 -10.37 6.84 -9.93
C CYS A 93 -9.37 7.99 -9.84
N TYR A 94 -8.25 7.90 -10.55
CA TYR A 94 -7.20 8.92 -10.48
C TYR A 94 -7.49 10.21 -11.26
N THR A 95 -8.62 10.30 -11.96
CA THR A 95 -9.10 11.57 -12.50
C THR A 95 -10.04 12.31 -11.53
N ASP A 96 -10.55 11.63 -10.51
CA ASP A 96 -11.41 12.22 -9.48
C ASP A 96 -10.57 13.09 -8.50
N PRO A 97 -10.85 14.40 -8.39
CA PRO A 97 -10.12 15.27 -7.47
C PRO A 97 -10.29 14.86 -5.99
N ALA A 98 -11.46 14.39 -5.57
CA ALA A 98 -11.69 14.01 -4.18
C ALA A 98 -10.89 12.76 -3.79
N MET A 99 -10.78 11.78 -4.70
CA MET A 99 -9.95 10.60 -4.45
C MET A 99 -8.45 10.94 -4.45
N LYS A 100 -8.01 11.89 -5.30
CA LYS A 100 -6.62 12.39 -5.29
C LYS A 100 -6.27 13.13 -4.01
N ASP A 101 -7.18 13.97 -3.52
CA ASP A 101 -6.98 14.73 -2.28
C ASP A 101 -6.94 13.79 -1.07
N MET A 102 -7.86 12.81 -1.02
CA MET A 102 -7.85 11.74 -0.02
C MET A 102 -6.53 10.96 -0.05
N LEU A 103 -6.07 10.53 -1.23
CA LEU A 103 -4.84 9.76 -1.36
C LEU A 103 -3.62 10.60 -0.94
N THR A 104 -3.59 11.90 -1.27
CA THR A 104 -2.55 12.83 -0.82
C THR A 104 -2.51 12.89 0.71
N ASP A 105 -3.66 13.06 1.36
CA ASP A 105 -3.77 13.09 2.83
C ASP A 105 -3.31 11.76 3.46
N VAL A 106 -3.69 10.61 2.90
CA VAL A 106 -3.22 9.30 3.34
C VAL A 106 -1.69 9.19 3.22
N VAL A 107 -1.12 9.57 2.08
CA VAL A 107 0.32 9.49 1.82
C VAL A 107 1.10 10.39 2.78
N GLU A 108 0.67 11.63 2.98
CA GLU A 108 1.28 12.55 3.94
C GLU A 108 1.19 12.02 5.37
N PHE A 109 0.03 11.52 5.76
CA PHE A 109 -0.19 10.89 7.06
C PHE A 109 0.78 9.72 7.29
N THR A 110 0.88 8.79 6.34
CA THR A 110 1.79 7.64 6.46
C THR A 110 3.26 8.06 6.46
N ALA A 111 3.65 9.02 5.62
CA ALA A 111 5.02 9.55 5.57
C ALA A 111 5.43 10.28 6.85
N SER A 112 4.46 10.84 7.60
CA SER A 112 4.73 11.43 8.91
C SER A 112 5.09 10.40 10.00
N LEU A 113 4.78 9.12 9.77
CA LEU A 113 4.91 8.03 10.74
C LEU A 113 6.07 7.07 10.44
N PHE A 114 6.47 6.95 9.17
CA PHE A 114 7.42 5.93 8.70
C PHE A 114 8.50 6.50 7.78
N ASP A 115 9.69 5.90 7.83
CA ASP A 115 10.81 6.18 6.91
C ASP A 115 10.82 5.26 5.69
N GLU A 116 9.90 4.29 5.62
CA GLU A 116 9.71 3.44 4.45
C GLU A 116 8.25 3.02 4.33
N ILE A 117 7.69 3.11 3.13
CA ILE A 117 6.29 2.83 2.82
C ILE A 117 6.21 1.95 1.58
N ILE A 118 5.33 0.94 1.62
CA ILE A 118 4.96 0.15 0.44
C ILE A 118 3.55 0.50 -0.02
N LEU A 119 3.39 0.76 -1.32
CA LEU A 119 2.10 0.73 -2.00
C LEU A 119 1.82 -0.70 -2.43
N ASP A 120 0.65 -1.22 -2.05
CA ASP A 120 0.19 -2.54 -2.45
C ASP A 120 -0.11 -2.63 -3.95
N ASP A 121 -0.28 -3.84 -4.48
CA ASP A 121 -0.52 -4.09 -5.91
C ASP A 121 -1.93 -3.72 -6.40
N PHE A 122 -2.70 -3.08 -5.53
CA PHE A 122 -3.97 -2.41 -5.82
C PHE A 122 -3.79 -0.99 -6.36
N TYR A 123 -2.55 -0.54 -6.55
CA TYR A 123 -2.23 0.78 -7.11
C TYR A 123 -2.75 0.99 -8.55
N PHE A 124 -3.16 -0.07 -9.22
CA PHE A 124 -3.72 -0.02 -10.57
C PHE A 124 -4.99 0.83 -10.70
N THR A 125 -5.36 1.13 -11.93
CA THR A 125 -6.68 1.63 -12.29
C THR A 125 -7.19 0.98 -13.57
N ASN A 126 -8.44 0.53 -13.53
CA ASN A 126 -9.19 0.09 -14.70
C ASN A 126 -10.44 0.96 -14.92
N CYS A 127 -10.56 2.09 -14.20
CA CYS A 127 -11.72 2.96 -14.24
C CYS A 127 -12.00 3.46 -15.67
N ARG A 128 -13.30 3.56 -15.99
CA ARG A 128 -13.83 4.07 -17.27
C ARG A 128 -15.02 5.00 -17.05
N CYS A 129 -15.04 5.73 -15.92
CA CYS A 129 -16.07 6.72 -15.65
C CYS A 129 -16.02 7.87 -16.68
N GLU A 130 -17.04 8.72 -16.69
CA GLU A 130 -17.14 9.85 -17.63
C GLU A 130 -15.91 10.76 -17.59
N SER A 131 -15.37 11.03 -16.40
CA SER A 131 -14.12 11.80 -16.24
C SER A 131 -12.94 11.11 -16.93
N CYS A 132 -12.75 9.79 -16.74
CA CYS A 132 -11.71 9.03 -17.43
C CYS A 132 -11.89 9.03 -18.95
N ILE A 133 -13.13 8.92 -19.45
CA ILE A 133 -13.43 8.93 -20.89
C ILE A 133 -13.06 10.31 -21.49
N ASN A 134 -13.46 11.39 -20.81
CA ASN A 134 -13.17 12.75 -21.23
C ASN A 134 -11.66 13.05 -21.20
N GLU A 135 -10.96 12.63 -20.15
CA GLU A 135 -9.52 12.83 -20.02
C GLU A 135 -8.73 11.98 -21.01
N LYS A 136 -9.12 10.73 -21.26
CA LYS A 136 -8.46 9.84 -22.23
C LYS A 136 -8.34 10.47 -23.61
N LYS A 137 -9.39 11.17 -24.08
CA LYS A 137 -9.48 11.74 -25.44
C LYS A 137 -9.22 10.64 -26.49
N ASP A 138 -8.42 10.95 -27.51
CA ASP A 138 -8.11 10.06 -28.63
C ASP A 138 -7.01 9.01 -28.32
N ARG A 139 -6.36 9.07 -27.14
CA ARG A 139 -5.34 8.10 -26.72
C ARG A 139 -5.93 6.71 -26.54
N THR A 140 -5.15 5.64 -26.65
CA THR A 140 -5.60 4.32 -26.17
C THR A 140 -5.72 4.30 -24.64
N TRP A 141 -6.42 3.31 -24.07
CA TRP A 141 -6.51 3.16 -22.62
C TRP A 141 -5.13 2.99 -21.97
N ALA A 142 -4.27 2.17 -22.56
CA ALA A 142 -2.90 1.97 -22.09
C ALA A 142 -2.08 3.27 -22.10
N GLN A 143 -2.09 4.02 -23.20
CA GLN A 143 -1.39 5.31 -23.29
C GLN A 143 -1.88 6.29 -22.21
N PHE A 144 -3.20 6.44 -22.11
CA PHE A 144 -3.80 7.33 -21.12
C PHE A 144 -3.43 6.93 -19.68
N ARG A 145 -3.56 5.65 -19.32
CA ARG A 145 -3.34 5.19 -17.95
C ARG A 145 -1.86 5.22 -17.56
N ILE A 146 -0.94 4.89 -18.46
CA ILE A 146 0.50 5.02 -18.23
C ILE A 146 0.90 6.47 -17.94
N GLU A 147 0.42 7.41 -18.75
CA GLU A 147 0.68 8.85 -18.57
C GLU A 147 0.05 9.38 -17.28
N LEU A 148 -1.19 8.96 -16.99
CA LEU A 148 -1.89 9.31 -15.75
C LEU A 148 -1.13 8.80 -14.52
N MET A 149 -0.78 7.52 -14.48
CA MET A 149 -0.13 6.91 -13.32
C MET A 149 1.29 7.43 -13.08
N LYS A 150 2.01 7.85 -14.13
CA LYS A 150 3.24 8.63 -14.00
C LYS A 150 2.98 9.93 -13.21
N GLU A 151 1.98 10.70 -13.62
CA GLU A 151 1.65 11.97 -12.97
C GLU A 151 1.20 11.77 -11.52
N ILE A 152 0.36 10.76 -11.25
CA ILE A 152 -0.09 10.42 -9.90
C ILE A 152 1.10 10.00 -9.04
N SER A 153 1.98 9.14 -9.56
CA SER A 153 3.19 8.71 -8.85
C SER A 153 4.05 9.89 -8.47
N GLU A 154 4.31 10.83 -9.38
CA GLU A 154 5.12 12.02 -9.11
C GLU A 154 4.45 13.00 -8.14
N LYS A 155 3.19 13.36 -8.40
CA LYS A 155 2.53 14.53 -7.78
C LYS A 155 1.64 14.20 -6.58
N VAL A 156 1.11 12.98 -6.51
CA VAL A 156 0.17 12.54 -5.46
C VAL A 156 0.82 11.56 -4.49
N ILE A 157 1.78 10.76 -4.97
CA ILE A 157 2.51 9.81 -4.11
C ILE A 157 3.85 10.37 -3.64
N ILE A 158 4.84 10.47 -4.53
CA ILE A 158 6.23 10.76 -4.14
C ILE A 158 6.37 12.19 -3.62
N GLY A 159 5.83 13.18 -4.35
CA GLY A 159 5.92 14.59 -3.96
C GLY A 159 5.39 14.87 -2.55
N PRO A 160 4.14 14.47 -2.23
CA PRO A 160 3.58 14.62 -0.88
C PRO A 160 4.34 13.85 0.19
N ALA A 161 4.71 12.59 -0.06
CA ALA A 161 5.48 11.79 0.90
C ALA A 161 6.81 12.48 1.26
N LYS A 162 7.58 12.91 0.25
CA LYS A 162 8.90 13.55 0.44
C LYS A 162 8.79 14.97 1.01
N ARG A 163 7.67 15.66 0.79
CA ARG A 163 7.38 16.96 1.44
C ARG A 163 7.30 16.82 2.95
N VAL A 164 6.63 15.77 3.44
CA VAL A 164 6.48 15.51 4.88
C VAL A 164 7.74 14.88 5.46
N ASN A 165 8.30 13.89 4.78
CA ASN A 165 9.53 13.21 5.18
C ASN A 165 10.49 13.08 3.99
N PRO A 166 11.46 14.00 3.83
CA PRO A 166 12.41 13.97 2.72
C PRO A 166 13.27 12.69 2.62
N LYS A 167 13.32 11.90 3.69
CA LYS A 167 14.09 10.65 3.76
C LYS A 167 13.25 9.39 3.56
N VAL A 168 11.92 9.51 3.46
CA VAL A 168 11.03 8.36 3.29
C VAL A 168 11.41 7.59 2.03
N LYS A 169 11.47 6.26 2.12
CA LYS A 169 11.66 5.37 0.98
C LYS A 169 10.31 4.83 0.52
N MET A 170 9.98 5.02 -0.75
CA MET A 170 8.71 4.59 -1.32
C MET A 170 8.93 3.33 -2.18
N ILE A 171 8.15 2.28 -1.89
CA ILE A 171 8.20 1.00 -2.59
C ILE A 171 6.90 0.84 -3.39
N ILE A 172 7.03 0.55 -4.69
CA ILE A 172 5.90 0.12 -5.53
C ILE A 172 5.86 -1.41 -5.63
N LYS A 173 4.70 -2.00 -5.38
CA LYS A 173 4.44 -3.43 -5.58
C LYS A 173 3.71 -3.62 -6.91
N TYR A 174 4.33 -4.31 -7.86
CA TYR A 174 3.65 -4.69 -9.10
C TYR A 174 2.89 -6.01 -8.90
N PRO A 175 1.68 -6.16 -9.47
CA PRO A 175 0.90 -7.39 -9.35
C PRO A 175 1.57 -8.53 -10.11
N ASN A 176 1.32 -9.77 -9.68
CA ASN A 176 1.84 -10.96 -10.35
C ASN A 176 0.79 -11.79 -11.09
N TRP A 177 -0.42 -11.25 -11.26
CA TRP A 177 -1.57 -12.03 -11.72
C TRP A 177 -2.03 -11.73 -13.17
N TYR A 178 -1.55 -10.66 -13.84
CA TYR A 178 -2.01 -10.31 -15.19
C TYR A 178 -0.87 -9.86 -16.13
N GLU A 179 -0.89 -10.34 -17.38
CA GLU A 179 0.06 -9.94 -18.43
C GLU A 179 -0.18 -8.50 -18.97
N HIS A 180 -1.27 -7.84 -18.57
CA HIS A 180 -1.73 -6.56 -19.11
C HIS A 180 -1.48 -5.36 -18.17
N PHE A 181 -0.26 -5.23 -17.65
CA PHE A 181 0.16 -4.16 -16.74
C PHE A 181 -0.22 -2.76 -17.21
N GLN A 182 0.07 -2.47 -18.48
CA GLN A 182 -0.12 -1.16 -19.10
C GLN A 182 -1.60 -0.79 -19.22
N ASP A 183 -2.48 -1.77 -19.47
CA ASP A 183 -3.91 -1.50 -19.51
C ASP A 183 -4.44 -1.16 -18.11
N ALA A 184 -3.80 -1.64 -17.05
CA ALA A 184 -4.14 -1.30 -15.67
C ALA A 184 -3.37 -0.09 -15.12
N GLY A 185 -2.56 0.58 -15.95
CA GLY A 185 -1.82 1.79 -15.60
C GLY A 185 -0.43 1.59 -15.00
N TYR A 186 0.04 0.35 -14.79
CA TYR A 186 1.41 0.12 -14.33
C TYR A 186 2.41 0.49 -15.42
N ASN A 187 3.24 1.50 -15.14
CA ASN A 187 4.23 2.07 -16.04
C ASN A 187 5.63 1.62 -15.61
N LEU A 188 5.99 0.38 -15.97
CA LEU A 188 7.29 -0.22 -15.64
C LEU A 188 8.50 0.60 -16.11
N GLU A 189 8.34 1.44 -17.15
CA GLU A 189 9.42 2.29 -17.66
C GLU A 189 9.70 3.50 -16.76
N ASP A 190 8.67 4.19 -16.28
CA ASP A 190 8.84 5.41 -15.48
C ASP A 190 8.73 5.16 -13.97
N GLU A 191 7.76 4.37 -13.51
CA GLU A 191 7.52 4.15 -12.07
C GLU A 191 8.71 3.45 -11.41
N SER A 192 9.42 2.57 -12.13
CA SER A 192 10.68 1.96 -11.66
C SER A 192 11.81 2.96 -11.39
N LYS A 193 11.74 4.15 -12.00
CA LYS A 193 12.69 5.26 -11.80
C LYS A 193 12.18 6.29 -10.78
N ILE A 194 10.87 6.39 -10.62
CA ILE A 194 10.20 7.33 -9.70
C ILE A 194 10.23 6.80 -8.26
N PHE A 195 9.99 5.51 -8.05
CA PHE A 195 10.00 4.88 -6.73
C PHE A 195 11.41 4.47 -6.30
N ASP A 196 11.68 4.50 -4.98
CA ASP A 196 13.00 4.19 -4.42
C ASP A 196 13.32 2.68 -4.48
N ALA A 197 12.29 1.82 -4.51
CA ALA A 197 12.44 0.38 -4.65
C ALA A 197 11.20 -0.27 -5.27
N ILE A 198 11.38 -1.50 -5.74
CA ILE A 198 10.33 -2.33 -6.32
C ILE A 198 10.16 -3.56 -5.43
N TYR A 199 8.92 -3.89 -5.11
CA TYR A 199 8.55 -5.19 -4.60
C TYR A 199 7.98 -6.05 -5.73
N THR A 200 8.52 -7.25 -5.88
CA THR A 200 7.95 -8.30 -6.72
C THR A 200 8.10 -9.64 -6.00
N GLY A 201 7.08 -10.49 -6.06
CA GLY A 201 7.12 -11.80 -5.41
C GLY A 201 5.84 -12.59 -5.65
N THR A 202 5.97 -13.90 -5.88
CA THR A 202 4.83 -14.78 -6.11
C THR A 202 3.96 -14.86 -4.84
N GLU A 203 2.67 -14.62 -4.98
CA GLU A 203 1.71 -14.77 -3.89
C GLU A 203 1.20 -16.21 -3.86
N THR A 204 1.50 -16.93 -2.78
CA THR A 204 0.88 -18.23 -2.54
C THR A 204 -0.45 -18.02 -1.84
N ARG A 205 -1.54 -18.18 -2.58
CA ARG A 205 -2.90 -18.08 -2.07
C ARG A 205 -3.42 -19.44 -1.60
N ASN A 206 -4.21 -19.46 -0.54
CA ASN A 206 -4.89 -20.69 -0.13
C ASN A 206 -6.12 -20.90 -1.02
N PRO A 207 -6.14 -21.92 -1.89
CA PRO A 207 -7.22 -22.10 -2.88
C PRO A 207 -8.60 -22.34 -2.26
N THR A 208 -8.70 -22.59 -0.96
CA THR A 208 -9.98 -22.73 -0.24
C THR A 208 -10.56 -21.40 0.20
N TYR A 209 -9.73 -20.38 0.43
CA TYR A 209 -10.14 -19.11 1.06
C TYR A 209 -9.87 -17.87 0.19
N THR A 210 -9.41 -18.07 -1.05
CA THR A 210 -9.14 -17.03 -2.05
C THR A 210 -9.76 -17.41 -3.36
#